data_AF-A0A9E3E6K9-F1
#
_entry.id   AF-A0A9E3E6K9-F1
#
_cell.length_a   1.000
_cell.length_b   1.000
_cell.length_c   1.000
_cell.angle_alpha   90.00
_cell.angle_beta   90.00
_cell.angle_gamma   90.00
#
_symmetry.space_group_name_H-M   'P 1'
#
loop_
_entity.id
_entity.type
_entity.pdbx_description
1 polymer ?
#
loop_
_entity_poly.entity_id
_entity_poly.type
_entity_poly.pdbx_seq_one_letter_code
_entity_poly.pdbx_strand_id
1 'polypeptide(L)'
;MLLIVHHSLPAASRRPEFLAVMMTATVLSGPQLYLLGAAMIFFEPIFWSAAMGAAFNLIVVSAAFDGRDLSTRDLVLLATFAGLALNTRASIGVALYLGTMLLGAWTVWLRYASDRGTQQFSSQATHLLTAILPPIAILSLGAVVTGVINFERWGNALTFADFRYYDRRLTAYPNIIEVLHKYGDFNIGRLWIGALYYATGIPFLLKAVPPFTEFLRARFFNIEFPPNIPVLTNPLTIILACIGLYRVWWKPGPCTWHVAILRLSLLGHAAAVLLIFAAIWLSLRYRFDLAPFMTLAALIGYGSISITVTELPESRWKQVLIASIGLCCLGILSSHYMLLITKVQNFSLPMDVRLTLLPFAPFLHSLFDQ
;
A
#
# COMPACT_ATOMS: atom_id res chain seq x y z
N MET A 1 -10.94 10.65 4.25
CA MET A 1 -9.62 11.09 3.77
C MET A 1 -9.71 12.12 2.64
N LEU A 2 -10.19 11.77 1.44
CA LEU A 2 -10.25 12.71 0.30
C LEU A 2 -11.02 14.00 0.62
N LEU A 3 -12.16 13.89 1.31
CA LEU A 3 -12.94 15.05 1.76
C LEU A 3 -12.17 15.96 2.73
N ILE A 4 -11.36 15.39 3.64
CA ILE A 4 -10.54 16.17 4.58
C ILE A 4 -9.52 17.00 3.80
N VAL A 5 -8.79 16.36 2.89
CA VAL A 5 -7.83 17.07 2.02
C VAL A 5 -8.56 18.14 1.22
N HIS A 6 -9.70 17.84 0.62
CA HIS A 6 -10.47 18.83 -0.15
C HIS A 6 -10.91 20.03 0.69
N HIS A 7 -11.42 19.80 1.90
CA HIS A 7 -11.88 20.88 2.77
C HIS A 7 -10.72 21.69 3.40
N SER A 8 -9.55 21.09 3.58
CA SER A 8 -8.34 21.82 3.99
C SER A 8 -7.81 22.78 2.93
N LEU A 9 -8.22 22.64 1.66
CA LEU A 9 -7.78 23.52 0.59
C LEU A 9 -8.41 24.92 0.73
N PRO A 10 -7.71 25.99 0.29
CA PRO A 10 -8.29 27.31 0.12
C PRO A 10 -9.54 27.25 -0.77
N ALA A 11 -10.55 28.07 -0.50
CA ALA A 11 -11.82 28.04 -1.22
C ALA A 11 -11.65 28.15 -2.75
N ALA A 12 -10.71 28.99 -3.22
CA ALA A 12 -10.40 29.15 -4.64
C ALA A 12 -9.82 27.88 -5.29
N SER A 13 -9.17 27.01 -4.51
CA SER A 13 -8.57 25.74 -4.94
C SER A 13 -9.53 24.56 -4.87
N ARG A 14 -10.73 24.73 -4.28
CA ARG A 14 -11.73 23.67 -4.19
C ARG A 14 -12.44 23.50 -5.53
N ARG A 15 -12.09 22.42 -6.24
CA ARG A 15 -12.71 22.02 -7.50
C ARG A 15 -13.59 20.78 -7.31
N PRO A 16 -14.92 20.93 -7.16
CA PRO A 16 -15.81 19.80 -6.87
C PRO A 16 -15.84 18.76 -7.99
N GLU A 17 -15.60 19.17 -9.25
CA GLU A 17 -15.57 18.25 -10.40
C GLU A 17 -14.38 17.29 -10.29
N PHE A 18 -13.22 17.79 -9.88
CA PHE A 18 -12.03 16.96 -9.69
C PHE A 18 -12.12 16.09 -8.46
N LEU A 19 -12.77 16.58 -7.39
CA LEU A 19 -13.14 15.75 -6.25
C LEU A 19 -14.03 14.57 -6.70
N ALA A 20 -15.06 14.83 -7.51
CA ALA A 20 -15.96 13.80 -8.01
C ALA A 20 -15.22 12.77 -8.86
N VAL A 21 -14.34 13.19 -9.78
CA VAL A 21 -13.48 12.28 -10.56
C VAL A 21 -12.62 11.40 -9.64
N MET A 22 -12.04 11.98 -8.60
CA MET A 22 -11.21 11.25 -7.64
C MET A 22 -12.00 10.25 -6.79
N MET A 23 -13.20 10.61 -6.35
CA MET A 23 -14.09 9.69 -5.63
C MET A 23 -14.50 8.53 -6.53
N THR A 24 -14.92 8.82 -7.76
CA THR A 24 -15.30 7.82 -8.76
C THR A 24 -14.15 6.87 -9.05
N ALA A 25 -12.94 7.38 -9.30
CA ALA A 25 -11.75 6.55 -9.52
C ALA A 25 -11.45 5.68 -8.29
N THR A 26 -11.53 6.23 -7.07
CA THR A 26 -11.23 5.48 -5.84
C THR A 26 -12.22 4.36 -5.58
N VAL A 27 -13.49 4.52 -5.94
CA VAL A 27 -14.54 3.51 -5.70
C VAL A 27 -14.61 2.49 -6.84
N LEU A 28 -14.52 2.95 -8.09
CA LEU A 28 -14.80 2.15 -9.28
C LEU A 28 -13.54 1.66 -10.03
N SER A 29 -12.34 1.90 -9.50
CA SER A 29 -11.09 1.38 -10.09
C SER A 29 -10.13 0.87 -9.04
N GLY A 30 -9.38 -0.19 -9.35
CA GLY A 30 -8.27 -0.66 -8.54
C GLY A 30 -8.37 -2.06 -7.97
N PRO A 31 -7.40 -2.43 -7.11
CA PRO A 31 -7.28 -3.78 -6.54
C PRO A 31 -8.50 -4.29 -5.80
N GLN A 32 -9.26 -3.40 -5.18
CA GLN A 32 -10.46 -3.76 -4.46
C GLN A 32 -11.54 -4.39 -5.35
N LEU A 33 -11.60 -4.07 -6.64
CA LEU A 33 -12.61 -4.65 -7.52
C LEU A 33 -12.30 -6.09 -7.90
N TYR A 34 -11.10 -6.35 -8.43
CA TYR A 34 -10.79 -7.67 -8.97
C TYR A 34 -10.36 -8.67 -7.88
N LEU A 35 -9.87 -8.22 -6.72
CA LEU A 35 -9.54 -9.15 -5.64
C LEU A 35 -10.78 -9.69 -4.91
N LEU A 36 -11.88 -8.94 -4.86
CA LEU A 36 -13.17 -9.49 -4.41
C LEU A 36 -13.65 -10.65 -5.32
N GLY A 37 -13.31 -10.62 -6.61
CA GLY A 37 -13.63 -11.70 -7.55
C GLY A 37 -12.69 -12.90 -7.52
N ALA A 38 -11.55 -12.78 -6.84
CA ALA A 38 -10.43 -13.71 -6.93
C ALA A 38 -10.44 -14.83 -5.86
N ALA A 39 -11.58 -15.46 -5.58
CA ALA A 39 -11.87 -16.27 -4.37
C ALA A 39 -10.97 -17.48 -4.02
N MET A 40 -9.77 -17.63 -4.59
CA MET A 40 -8.85 -18.75 -4.34
C MET A 40 -8.13 -18.69 -2.99
N ILE A 41 -8.19 -17.57 -2.26
CA ILE A 41 -7.53 -17.38 -0.95
C ILE A 41 -8.49 -16.64 -0.01
N PHE A 42 -8.38 -16.91 1.29
CA PHE A 42 -9.07 -16.16 2.33
C PHE A 42 -8.61 -14.69 2.33
N PHE A 43 -9.42 -13.78 1.80
CA PHE A 43 -9.06 -12.35 1.65
C PHE A 43 -9.32 -11.51 2.89
N GLU A 44 -10.04 -12.04 3.88
CA GLU A 44 -10.41 -11.29 5.08
C GLU A 44 -9.21 -10.59 5.75
N PRO A 45 -8.05 -11.24 5.98
CA PRO A 45 -6.88 -10.56 6.54
C PRO A 45 -6.36 -9.42 5.66
N ILE A 46 -6.49 -9.54 4.34
CA ILE A 46 -6.05 -8.49 3.41
C ILE A 46 -6.93 -7.25 3.57
N PHE A 47 -8.26 -7.43 3.62
CA PHE A 47 -9.19 -6.33 3.80
C PHE A 47 -9.07 -5.68 5.18
N TRP A 48 -8.92 -6.46 6.25
CA TRP A 48 -8.71 -5.92 7.59
C TRP A 48 -7.41 -5.11 7.69
N SER A 49 -6.30 -5.63 7.15
CA SER A 49 -5.04 -4.89 7.12
C SER A 49 -5.13 -3.61 6.27
N ALA A 50 -5.85 -3.65 5.15
CA ALA A 50 -6.11 -2.47 4.33
C ALA A 50 -6.96 -1.43 5.06
N ALA A 51 -7.99 -1.85 5.80
CA ALA A 51 -8.82 -0.99 6.63
C ALA A 51 -8.00 -0.31 7.74
N MET A 52 -7.12 -1.06 8.41
CA MET A 52 -6.20 -0.53 9.42
C MET A 52 -5.22 0.48 8.82
N GLY A 53 -4.65 0.18 7.65
CA GLY A 53 -3.78 1.12 6.92
C GLY A 53 -4.52 2.39 6.47
N ALA A 54 -5.78 2.28 6.06
CA ALA A 54 -6.63 3.42 5.72
C ALA A 54 -6.99 4.26 6.95
N ALA A 55 -7.30 3.63 8.08
CA ALA A 55 -7.58 4.32 9.35
C ALA A 55 -6.33 5.03 9.90
N PHE A 56 -5.15 4.40 9.79
CA PHE A 56 -3.87 5.03 10.07
C PHE A 56 -3.67 6.28 9.21
N ASN A 57 -3.85 6.17 7.89
CA ASN A 57 -3.74 7.30 6.97
C ASN A 57 -4.76 8.39 7.25
N LEU A 58 -5.96 8.05 7.73
CA LEU A 58 -6.97 9.03 8.10
C LEU A 58 -6.50 9.93 9.23
N ILE A 59 -5.89 9.36 10.27
CA ILE A 59 -5.31 10.12 11.39
C ILE A 59 -4.17 11.02 10.88
N VAL A 60 -3.25 10.45 10.11
CA VAL A 60 -2.11 11.18 9.52
C VAL A 60 -2.57 12.36 8.66
N VAL A 61 -3.53 12.12 7.77
CA VAL A 61 -4.10 13.15 6.89
C VAL A 61 -4.81 14.23 7.71
N SER A 62 -5.61 13.85 8.71
CA SER A 62 -6.27 14.84 9.57
C SER A 62 -5.24 15.72 10.29
N ALA A 63 -4.19 15.12 10.87
CA ALA A 63 -3.13 15.88 11.52
C ALA A 63 -2.38 16.80 10.53
N ALA A 64 -2.01 16.27 9.36
CA ALA A 64 -1.21 16.99 8.38
C ALA A 64 -1.97 18.08 7.61
N PHE A 65 -3.29 17.99 7.47
CA PHE A 65 -4.09 18.93 6.68
C PHE A 65 -4.98 19.85 7.53
N ASP A 66 -5.34 19.46 8.77
CA ASP A 66 -6.15 20.32 9.65
C ASP A 66 -5.32 21.30 10.49
N GLY A 67 -3.99 21.33 10.36
CA GLY A 67 -3.19 22.26 11.17
C GLY A 67 -2.97 21.83 12.61
N ARG A 68 -3.30 20.58 12.96
CA ARG A 68 -3.18 20.06 14.33
C ARG A 68 -1.97 19.16 14.55
N ASP A 69 -1.34 19.29 15.71
CA ASP A 69 -0.33 18.34 16.16
C ASP A 69 -0.91 16.95 16.42
N LEU A 70 -0.04 15.94 16.37
CA LEU A 70 -0.39 14.58 16.81
C LEU A 70 -0.54 14.55 18.33
N SER A 71 -1.76 14.29 18.78
CA SER A 71 -2.07 14.11 20.19
C SER A 71 -1.63 12.72 20.68
N THR A 72 -1.54 12.54 22.00
CA THR A 72 -1.33 11.22 22.60
C THR A 72 -2.39 10.21 22.16
N ARG A 73 -3.64 10.67 22.02
CA ARG A 73 -4.75 9.83 21.51
C ARG A 73 -4.49 9.37 20.09
N ASP A 74 -3.99 10.25 19.21
CA ASP A 74 -3.65 9.87 17.84
C ASP A 74 -2.55 8.81 17.83
N LEU A 75 -1.47 9.00 18.61
CA LEU A 75 -0.37 8.03 18.70
C LEU A 75 -0.84 6.66 19.24
N VAL A 76 -1.70 6.64 20.25
CA VAL A 76 -2.33 5.42 20.79
C VAL A 76 -3.14 4.70 19.71
N LEU A 77 -3.94 5.43 18.93
CA LEU A 77 -4.72 4.84 17.83
C LEU A 77 -3.83 4.31 16.71
N LEU A 78 -2.79 5.06 16.31
CA LEU A 78 -1.80 4.61 15.32
C LEU A 78 -1.11 3.31 15.79
N ALA A 79 -0.68 3.26 17.05
CA ALA A 79 -0.09 2.07 17.66
C ALA A 79 -1.07 0.88 17.69
N THR A 80 -2.34 1.14 18.00
CA THR A 80 -3.39 0.11 18.01
C THR A 80 -3.60 -0.46 16.61
N PHE A 81 -3.74 0.38 15.58
CA PHE A 81 -3.86 -0.08 14.20
C PHE A 81 -2.62 -0.84 13.73
N ALA A 82 -1.42 -0.40 14.14
CA ALA A 82 -0.17 -1.10 13.84
C ALA A 82 -0.15 -2.51 14.46
N GLY A 83 -0.49 -2.62 15.76
CA GLY A 83 -0.58 -3.90 16.48
C GLY A 83 -1.59 -4.87 15.87
N LEU A 84 -2.79 -4.38 15.56
CA LEU A 84 -3.82 -5.18 14.90
C LEU A 84 -3.40 -5.60 13.50
N ALA A 85 -2.77 -4.71 12.73
CA ALA A 85 -2.31 -5.01 11.39
C ALA A 85 -1.17 -6.02 11.39
N LEU A 86 -0.27 -6.00 12.36
CA LEU A 86 0.81 -6.99 12.50
C LEU A 86 0.27 -8.40 12.70
N ASN A 87 -0.78 -8.55 13.52
CA ASN A 87 -1.45 -9.83 13.76
C ASN A 87 -2.33 -10.29 12.57
N THR A 88 -2.66 -9.38 11.65
CA THR A 88 -3.50 -9.68 10.49
C THR A 88 -2.64 -9.97 9.24
N ARG A 89 -1.67 -9.08 8.96
CA ARG A 89 -0.80 -9.11 7.79
C ARG A 89 0.51 -8.40 8.09
N ALA A 90 1.56 -9.20 8.28
CA ALA A 90 2.86 -8.75 8.77
C ALA A 90 3.47 -7.57 7.99
N SER A 91 3.41 -7.59 6.66
CA SER A 91 3.94 -6.52 5.78
C SER A 91 3.34 -5.15 6.08
N ILE A 92 2.01 -5.06 6.20
CA ILE A 92 1.33 -3.82 6.60
C ILE A 92 1.64 -3.49 8.06
N GLY A 93 1.59 -4.48 8.95
CA GLY A 93 1.94 -4.28 10.35
C GLY A 93 3.31 -3.64 10.54
N VAL A 94 4.36 -4.19 9.92
CA VAL A 94 5.74 -3.66 9.97
C VAL A 94 5.79 -2.22 9.48
N ALA A 95 5.10 -1.90 8.37
CA ALA A 95 5.02 -0.54 7.86
C ALA A 95 4.36 0.43 8.84
N LEU A 96 3.23 0.04 9.45
CA LEU A 96 2.53 0.86 10.43
C LEU A 96 3.31 1.00 11.74
N TYR A 97 4.03 -0.05 12.17
CA TYR A 97 4.94 0.01 13.32
C TYR A 97 6.03 1.04 13.08
N LEU A 98 6.75 0.93 11.96
CA LEU A 98 7.81 1.87 11.61
C LEU A 98 7.27 3.29 11.51
N GLY A 99 6.14 3.49 10.83
CA GLY A 99 5.47 4.80 10.74
C GLY A 99 5.10 5.37 12.11
N THR A 100 4.51 4.56 13.00
CA THR A 100 4.14 4.98 14.36
C THR A 100 5.38 5.35 15.18
N MET A 101 6.45 4.55 15.11
CA MET A 101 7.69 4.83 15.85
C MET A 101 8.35 6.12 15.36
N LEU A 102 8.41 6.33 14.04
CA LEU A 102 8.96 7.55 13.44
C LEU A 102 8.15 8.79 13.84
N LEU A 103 6.81 8.73 13.75
CA LEU A 103 5.94 9.81 14.17
C LEU A 103 6.02 10.06 15.68
N GLY A 104 6.05 9.00 16.49
CA GLY A 104 6.25 9.08 17.93
C GLY A 104 7.54 9.81 18.26
N ALA A 105 8.68 9.32 17.75
CA ALA A 105 10.00 9.94 17.93
C ALA A 105 10.02 11.42 17.51
N TRP A 106 9.40 11.75 16.37
CA TRP A 106 9.26 13.13 15.90
C TRP A 106 8.44 14.01 16.84
N THR A 107 7.31 13.51 17.39
CA THR A 107 6.52 14.27 18.37
C THR A 107 7.27 14.50 19.67
N VAL A 108 8.08 13.54 20.13
CA VAL A 108 8.98 13.73 21.29
C VAL A 108 9.97 14.84 21.00
N TRP A 109 10.62 14.75 19.84
CA TRP A 109 11.64 15.68 19.42
C TRP A 109 11.12 17.12 19.34
N LEU A 110 9.96 17.33 18.71
CA LEU A 110 9.34 18.66 18.60
C LEU A 110 9.04 19.27 19.98
N ARG A 111 8.42 18.49 20.87
CA ARG A 111 8.08 18.95 22.22
C ARG A 111 9.31 19.24 23.07
N TYR A 112 10.38 18.45 22.91
CA TYR A 112 11.65 18.68 23.57
C TYR A 112 12.39 19.90 23.02
N ALA A 113 12.41 20.08 21.69
CA ALA A 113 13.10 21.19 21.03
C ALA A 113 12.44 22.54 21.31
N SER A 114 11.12 22.58 21.44
CA SER A 114 10.37 23.81 21.76
C SER A 114 10.65 24.35 23.17
N ASP A 115 11.22 23.54 24.06
CA ASP A 115 11.32 23.81 25.50
C ASP A 115 12.73 24.23 25.95
N ARG A 116 13.71 24.31 25.04
CA ARG A 116 15.08 24.76 25.35
C ARG A 116 15.17 26.19 25.93
N GLY A 117 14.05 26.94 25.97
CA GLY A 117 13.97 28.29 26.52
C GLY A 117 13.42 28.41 27.95
N THR A 118 12.85 27.35 28.54
CA THR A 118 12.08 27.42 29.79
C THR A 118 12.65 26.49 30.87
N GLN A 119 13.10 27.04 32.00
CA GLN A 119 13.83 26.35 33.09
C GLN A 119 13.01 25.32 33.91
N GLN A 120 11.86 24.85 33.44
CA GLN A 120 10.95 23.95 34.18
C GLN A 120 11.07 22.49 33.72
N PHE A 121 12.25 21.89 33.96
CA PHE A 121 12.62 20.59 33.39
C PHE A 121 11.87 19.37 33.96
N SER A 122 11.39 19.40 35.22
CA SER A 122 10.91 18.18 35.91
C SER A 122 9.47 17.77 35.57
N SER A 123 8.53 18.73 35.47
CA SER A 123 7.12 18.45 35.13
C SER A 123 6.94 18.09 33.65
N GLN A 124 7.81 18.61 32.79
CA GLN A 124 7.77 18.38 31.34
C GLN A 124 8.18 16.94 30.98
N ALA A 125 9.23 16.42 31.62
CA ALA A 125 9.70 15.06 31.41
C ALA A 125 8.61 14.04 31.75
N THR A 126 7.88 14.26 32.84
CA THR A 126 6.70 13.44 33.19
C THR A 126 5.58 13.54 32.16
N HIS A 127 5.30 14.73 31.61
CA HIS A 127 4.31 14.88 30.54
C HIS A 127 4.71 14.20 29.23
N LEU A 128 6.00 14.25 28.85
CA LEU A 128 6.50 13.52 27.69
C LEU A 128 6.38 12.01 27.88
N LEU A 129 6.83 11.49 29.03
CA LEU A 129 6.74 10.07 29.36
C LEU A 129 5.29 9.57 29.32
N THR A 130 4.36 10.30 29.94
CA THR A 130 2.93 9.93 29.93
C THR A 130 2.31 9.99 28.53
N ALA A 131 2.83 10.81 27.62
CA ALA A 131 2.35 10.90 26.24
C ALA A 131 2.85 9.75 25.34
N ILE A 132 4.02 9.18 25.61
CA ILE A 132 4.70 8.22 24.73
C ILE A 132 4.65 6.79 25.26
N LEU A 133 4.58 6.62 26.59
CA LEU A 133 4.52 5.30 27.21
C LEU A 133 3.31 4.48 26.74
N PRO A 134 2.08 5.03 26.62
CA PRO A 134 0.93 4.28 26.13
C PRO A 134 1.10 3.71 24.71
N PRO A 135 1.48 4.49 23.67
CA PRO A 135 1.68 3.91 22.34
C PRO A 135 2.84 2.89 22.30
N ILE A 136 3.93 3.10 23.06
CA ILE A 136 5.00 2.09 23.17
C ILE A 136 4.45 0.80 23.76
N ALA A 137 3.70 0.87 24.88
CA ALA A 137 3.13 -0.32 25.51
C ALA A 137 2.20 -1.10 24.57
N ILE A 138 1.39 -0.40 23.77
CA ILE A 138 0.50 -1.01 22.78
C ILE A 138 1.30 -1.67 21.65
N LEU A 139 2.34 -1.01 21.12
CA LEU A 139 3.23 -1.61 20.12
C LEU A 139 3.94 -2.85 20.68
N SER A 140 4.46 -2.77 21.90
CA SER A 140 5.11 -3.91 22.56
C SER A 140 4.14 -5.07 22.74
N LEU A 141 2.92 -4.81 23.23
CA LEU A 141 1.90 -5.84 23.38
C LEU A 141 1.54 -6.50 22.05
N GLY A 142 1.31 -5.71 20.99
CA GLY A 142 1.00 -6.25 19.66
C GLY A 142 2.11 -7.16 19.13
N ALA A 143 3.38 -6.77 19.34
CA ALA A 143 4.55 -7.54 18.91
C ALA A 143 4.73 -8.83 19.72
N VAL A 144 4.51 -8.78 21.05
CA VAL A 144 4.55 -9.96 21.92
C VAL A 144 3.47 -10.96 21.52
N VAL A 145 2.23 -10.51 21.32
CA VAL A 145 1.12 -11.38 20.91
C VAL A 145 1.43 -12.05 19.57
N THR A 146 1.91 -11.30 18.58
CA THR A 146 2.34 -11.85 17.30
C THR A 146 3.47 -12.87 17.46
N GLY A 147 4.47 -12.55 18.28
CA GLY A 147 5.61 -13.42 18.54
C GLY A 147 5.20 -14.75 19.18
N VAL A 148 4.31 -14.70 20.18
CA VAL A 148 3.75 -15.90 20.82
C VAL A 148 2.99 -16.75 19.81
N ILE A 149 2.07 -16.15 19.04
CA ILE A 149 1.30 -16.87 18.01
C ILE A 149 2.23 -17.53 16.98
N ASN A 150 3.25 -16.80 16.51
CA ASN A 150 4.22 -17.34 15.55
C ASN A 150 5.08 -18.45 16.16
N PHE A 151 5.47 -18.33 17.43
CA PHE A 151 6.21 -19.37 18.13
C PHE A 151 5.39 -20.65 18.28
N GLU A 152 4.13 -20.55 18.72
CA GLU A 152 3.23 -21.71 18.82
C GLU A 152 2.95 -22.35 17.46
N ARG A 153 2.87 -21.53 16.40
CA ARG A 153 2.55 -22.02 15.06
C ARG A 153 3.74 -22.62 14.32
N TRP A 154 4.94 -22.06 14.51
CA TRP A 154 6.11 -22.33 13.67
C TRP A 154 7.37 -22.72 14.45
N GLY A 155 7.34 -22.67 15.78
CA GLY A 155 8.51 -22.85 16.64
C GLY A 155 9.47 -21.65 16.67
N ASN A 156 9.12 -20.53 16.01
CA ASN A 156 9.94 -19.33 15.96
C ASN A 156 9.06 -18.06 15.91
N ALA A 157 9.25 -17.16 16.87
CA ALA A 157 8.47 -15.93 17.00
C ALA A 157 8.59 -14.95 15.81
N LEU A 158 9.69 -15.03 15.05
CA LEU A 158 9.98 -14.14 13.92
C LEU A 158 9.62 -14.76 12.57
N THR A 159 9.08 -15.97 12.55
CA THR A 159 8.61 -16.63 11.32
C THR A 159 7.16 -16.29 11.07
N PHE A 160 6.88 -15.51 10.02
CA PHE A 160 5.51 -15.07 9.68
C PHE A 160 4.81 -15.99 8.68
N ALA A 161 5.58 -16.70 7.88
CA ALA A 161 5.11 -17.76 7.00
C ALA A 161 6.24 -18.76 6.82
N ASP A 162 6.01 -20.01 7.18
CA ASP A 162 6.97 -21.08 6.91
C ASP A 162 6.51 -21.89 5.70
N PHE A 163 7.15 -21.63 4.55
CA PHE A 163 6.81 -22.28 3.29
C PHE A 163 7.09 -23.78 3.27
N ARG A 164 7.85 -24.31 4.25
CA ARG A 164 8.14 -25.75 4.37
C ARG A 164 6.92 -26.58 4.72
N TYR A 165 5.89 -26.00 5.35
CA TYR A 165 4.65 -26.70 5.69
C TYR A 165 3.60 -26.66 4.57
N TYR A 166 3.91 -26.08 3.41
CA TYR A 166 2.99 -26.01 2.29
C TYR A 166 3.24 -27.14 1.29
N ASP A 167 2.98 -28.39 1.68
CA ASP A 167 3.26 -29.62 0.90
C ASP A 167 2.81 -29.53 -0.56
N ARG A 168 1.58 -29.06 -0.80
CA ARG A 168 1.04 -28.89 -2.16
C ARG A 168 1.88 -27.96 -3.05
N ARG A 169 2.57 -27.00 -2.44
CA ARG A 169 3.46 -26.06 -3.16
C ARG A 169 4.84 -26.66 -3.37
N LEU A 170 5.34 -27.42 -2.41
CA LEU A 170 6.60 -28.16 -2.55
C LEU A 170 6.52 -29.17 -3.69
N THR A 171 5.39 -29.88 -3.83
CA THR A 171 5.17 -30.82 -4.95
C THR A 171 5.02 -30.12 -6.30
N ALA A 172 4.43 -28.92 -6.34
CA ALA A 172 4.20 -28.20 -7.59
C ALA A 172 5.46 -27.46 -8.11
N TYR A 173 6.43 -27.18 -7.25
CA TYR A 173 7.58 -26.35 -7.55
C TYR A 173 8.84 -26.88 -6.84
N PRO A 174 9.53 -27.87 -7.43
CA PRO A 174 10.63 -28.57 -6.77
C PRO A 174 11.83 -27.67 -6.45
N ASN A 175 11.99 -26.53 -7.14
CA ASN A 175 13.07 -25.58 -6.93
C ASN A 175 12.86 -24.64 -5.72
N ILE A 176 11.68 -24.64 -5.06
CA ILE A 176 11.38 -23.68 -3.98
C ILE A 176 12.39 -23.77 -2.83
N ILE A 177 12.76 -24.98 -2.42
CA ILE A 177 13.69 -25.20 -1.31
C ILE A 177 15.07 -24.63 -1.64
N GLU A 178 15.53 -24.80 -2.87
CA GLU A 178 16.81 -24.24 -3.33
C GLU A 178 16.78 -22.71 -3.33
N VAL A 179 15.70 -22.11 -3.86
CA VAL A 179 15.56 -20.64 -3.88
C VAL A 179 15.49 -20.08 -2.46
N LEU A 180 14.75 -20.72 -1.55
CA LEU A 180 14.67 -20.33 -0.14
C LEU A 180 16.02 -20.45 0.56
N HIS A 181 16.74 -21.55 0.37
CA HIS A 181 18.06 -21.76 0.95
C HIS A 181 19.08 -20.71 0.47
N LYS A 182 19.03 -20.37 -0.83
CA LYS A 182 20.01 -19.47 -1.45
C LYS A 182 19.71 -17.99 -1.23
N TYR A 183 18.44 -17.60 -1.24
CA TYR A 183 18.03 -16.19 -1.27
C TYR A 183 17.09 -15.78 -0.14
N GLY A 184 16.54 -16.73 0.62
CA GLY A 184 15.51 -16.49 1.63
C GLY A 184 14.16 -16.04 1.05
N ASP A 185 13.21 -15.77 1.95
CA ASP A 185 11.89 -15.22 1.61
C ASP A 185 11.98 -13.82 1.03
N PHE A 186 12.92 -13.02 1.55
CA PHE A 186 13.15 -11.65 1.14
C PHE A 186 14.58 -11.49 0.64
N ASN A 187 14.74 -10.91 -0.54
CA ASN A 187 16.04 -10.63 -1.11
C ASN A 187 16.05 -9.25 -1.79
N ILE A 188 16.96 -8.37 -1.37
CA ILE A 188 17.09 -7.01 -1.93
C ILE A 188 17.36 -7.05 -3.44
N GLY A 189 18.05 -8.08 -3.93
CA GLY A 189 18.31 -8.31 -5.35
C GLY A 189 17.05 -8.63 -6.18
N ARG A 190 15.88 -8.83 -5.56
CA ARG A 190 14.58 -8.97 -6.22
C ARG A 190 13.84 -7.64 -6.39
N LEU A 191 14.24 -6.58 -5.66
CA LEU A 191 13.50 -5.31 -5.60
C LEU A 191 13.16 -4.74 -6.98
N TRP A 192 14.12 -4.74 -7.91
CA TRP A 192 13.92 -4.16 -9.23
C TRP A 192 12.95 -4.97 -10.10
N ILE A 193 12.95 -6.31 -10.01
CA ILE A 193 11.96 -7.16 -10.69
C ILE A 193 10.60 -6.99 -10.03
N GLY A 194 10.54 -6.95 -8.70
CA GLY A 194 9.31 -6.67 -7.97
C GLY A 194 8.71 -5.34 -8.40
N ALA A 195 9.51 -4.29 -8.42
CA ALA A 195 9.10 -2.97 -8.91
C ALA A 195 8.63 -3.03 -10.36
N LEU A 196 9.37 -3.71 -11.25
CA LEU A 196 8.97 -3.86 -12.65
C LEU A 196 7.64 -4.62 -12.78
N TYR A 197 7.44 -5.69 -12.01
CA TYR A 197 6.19 -6.45 -11.99
C TYR A 197 5.01 -5.60 -11.54
N TYR A 198 5.13 -4.91 -10.40
CA TYR A 198 4.05 -4.05 -9.90
C TYR A 198 3.96 -2.71 -10.63
N ALA A 199 4.84 -2.37 -11.56
CA ALA A 199 4.68 -1.20 -12.42
C ALA A 199 4.05 -1.57 -13.77
N THR A 200 4.52 -2.65 -14.40
CA THR A 200 4.26 -2.94 -15.82
C THR A 200 3.69 -4.33 -16.09
N GLY A 201 3.76 -5.26 -15.14
CA GLY A 201 3.40 -6.67 -15.35
C GLY A 201 4.34 -7.44 -16.29
N ILE A 202 5.37 -6.79 -16.86
CA ILE A 202 6.29 -7.40 -17.85
C ILE A 202 6.98 -8.70 -17.36
N PRO A 203 7.46 -8.82 -16.11
CA PRO A 203 8.14 -10.03 -15.66
C PRO A 203 7.28 -11.28 -15.76
N PHE A 204 5.95 -11.14 -15.67
CA PHE A 204 5.06 -12.26 -15.93
C PHE A 204 5.10 -12.70 -17.40
N LEU A 205 5.06 -11.74 -18.34
CA LEU A 205 5.08 -12.02 -19.78
C LEU A 205 6.39 -12.70 -20.20
N LEU A 206 7.50 -12.33 -19.53
CA LEU A 206 8.83 -12.89 -19.79
C LEU A 206 9.12 -14.21 -19.08
N LYS A 207 8.22 -14.72 -18.22
CA LYS A 207 8.48 -15.91 -17.40
C LYS A 207 8.67 -17.21 -18.18
N ALA A 208 8.32 -17.21 -19.47
CA ALA A 208 8.46 -18.33 -20.39
C ALA A 208 9.43 -18.04 -21.55
N VAL A 209 10.12 -16.89 -21.53
CA VAL A 209 11.05 -16.46 -22.58
C VAL A 209 12.51 -16.52 -22.07
N PRO A 210 13.38 -17.40 -22.61
CA PRO A 210 14.81 -17.38 -22.30
C PRO A 210 15.50 -16.07 -22.73
N PRO A 211 16.52 -15.57 -22.02
CA PRO A 211 17.11 -16.09 -20.79
C PRO A 211 16.36 -15.65 -19.49
N PHE A 212 15.24 -14.94 -19.63
CA PHE A 212 14.49 -14.41 -18.48
C PHE A 212 13.84 -15.51 -17.67
N THR A 213 13.35 -16.58 -18.30
CA THR A 213 12.80 -17.77 -17.62
C THR A 213 13.76 -18.32 -16.58
N GLU A 214 15.02 -18.53 -16.96
CA GLU A 214 16.07 -19.10 -16.11
C GLU A 214 16.38 -18.17 -14.96
N PHE A 215 16.54 -16.88 -15.25
CA PHE A 215 16.77 -15.85 -14.23
C PHE A 215 15.62 -15.78 -13.21
N LEU A 216 14.36 -15.80 -13.68
CA LEU A 216 13.19 -15.71 -12.82
C LEU A 216 13.01 -16.99 -12.00
N ARG A 217 13.18 -18.19 -12.58
CA ARG A 217 13.12 -19.48 -11.86
C ARG A 217 14.23 -19.63 -10.82
N ALA A 218 15.40 -19.05 -11.08
CA ALA A 218 16.51 -19.10 -10.13
C ALA A 218 16.29 -18.22 -8.90
N ARG A 219 15.48 -17.15 -9.00
CA ARG A 219 15.33 -16.14 -7.93
C ARG A 219 13.95 -16.11 -7.29
N PHE A 220 12.91 -16.46 -8.02
CA PHE A 220 11.53 -16.40 -7.59
C PHE A 220 10.93 -17.79 -7.50
N PHE A 221 10.10 -17.99 -6.49
CA PHE A 221 9.26 -19.16 -6.38
C PHE A 221 8.20 -19.15 -7.47
N ASN A 222 7.47 -18.04 -7.59
CA ASN A 222 6.41 -17.91 -8.58
C ASN A 222 6.08 -16.45 -8.87
N ILE A 223 5.49 -16.22 -10.05
CA ILE A 223 4.93 -14.95 -10.49
C ILE A 223 3.48 -15.21 -10.90
N GLU A 224 2.56 -14.66 -10.12
CA GLU A 224 1.13 -14.89 -10.28
C GLU A 224 0.58 -14.15 -11.51
N PHE A 225 -0.36 -14.81 -12.20
CA PHE A 225 -1.17 -14.23 -13.26
C PHE A 225 -2.49 -13.70 -12.66
N PRO A 226 -3.15 -12.67 -13.25
CA PRO A 226 -2.73 -11.85 -14.38
C PRO A 226 -1.55 -10.92 -14.09
N PRO A 227 -0.75 -10.54 -15.11
CA PRO A 227 0.13 -9.39 -14.99
C PRO A 227 -0.75 -8.19 -14.71
N ASN A 228 -0.80 -7.77 -13.45
CA ASN A 228 -1.50 -6.55 -13.15
C ASN A 228 -0.61 -5.38 -13.54
N ILE A 229 -1.17 -4.44 -14.30
CA ILE A 229 -0.51 -3.22 -14.70
C ILE A 229 -1.19 -2.10 -13.92
N PRO A 230 -0.62 -1.66 -12.78
CA PRO A 230 -1.26 -0.64 -11.98
C PRO A 230 -1.50 0.64 -12.75
N VAL A 231 -0.61 0.98 -13.69
CA VAL A 231 -0.75 2.10 -14.60
C VAL A 231 -2.04 2.03 -15.43
N LEU A 232 -2.56 0.83 -15.73
CA LEU A 232 -3.83 0.69 -16.46
C LEU A 232 -5.04 0.69 -15.52
N THR A 233 -4.92 0.04 -14.37
CA THR A 233 -6.06 -0.16 -13.44
C THR A 233 -6.30 1.02 -12.52
N ASN A 234 -5.26 1.76 -12.11
CA ASN A 234 -5.32 2.96 -11.26
C ASN A 234 -4.40 4.10 -11.78
N PRO A 235 -4.48 4.49 -13.07
CA PRO A 235 -3.59 5.51 -13.66
C PRO A 235 -3.63 6.82 -12.89
N LEU A 236 -4.83 7.32 -12.56
CA LEU A 236 -5.01 8.60 -11.89
C LEU A 236 -4.36 8.60 -10.51
N THR A 237 -4.59 7.57 -9.69
CA THR A 237 -3.97 7.42 -8.37
C THR A 237 -2.45 7.35 -8.47
N ILE A 238 -1.90 6.64 -9.47
CA ILE A 238 -0.45 6.52 -9.66
C ILE A 238 0.17 7.86 -10.04
N ILE A 239 -0.40 8.55 -11.03
CA ILE A 239 0.12 9.85 -11.46
C ILE A 239 0.08 10.84 -10.29
N LEU A 240 -1.02 10.86 -9.54
CA LEU A 240 -1.12 11.69 -8.34
C LEU A 240 -0.14 11.27 -7.25
N ALA A 241 0.07 9.97 -7.03
CA ALA A 241 1.08 9.51 -6.09
C ALA A 241 2.48 10.00 -6.49
N CYS A 242 2.86 9.87 -7.77
CA CYS A 242 4.12 10.40 -8.28
C CYS A 242 4.25 11.91 -8.07
N ILE A 243 3.19 12.68 -8.33
CA ILE A 243 3.16 14.13 -8.10
C ILE A 243 3.27 14.44 -6.60
N GLY A 244 2.57 13.69 -5.75
CA GLY A 244 2.62 13.83 -4.30
C GLY A 244 4.01 13.56 -3.73
N LEU A 245 4.65 12.48 -4.16
CA LEU A 245 6.04 12.15 -3.82
C LEU A 245 6.99 13.26 -4.31
N TYR A 246 6.86 13.70 -5.57
CA TYR A 246 7.68 14.79 -6.07
C TYR A 246 7.52 16.06 -5.21
N ARG A 247 6.27 16.44 -4.89
CA ARG A 247 5.97 17.64 -4.12
C ARG A 247 6.50 17.57 -2.70
N VAL A 248 6.23 16.49 -1.98
CA VAL A 248 6.57 16.45 -0.55
C VAL A 248 8.08 16.27 -0.31
N TRP A 249 8.87 15.74 -1.26
CA TRP A 249 10.34 15.68 -1.15
C TRP A 249 11.07 16.85 -1.80
N TRP A 250 10.69 17.26 -3.03
CA TRP A 250 11.46 18.25 -3.81
C TRP A 250 10.89 19.67 -3.81
N LYS A 251 9.60 19.85 -3.53
CA LYS A 251 8.95 21.18 -3.45
C LYS A 251 8.03 21.28 -2.23
N PRO A 252 8.58 21.12 -1.01
CA PRO A 252 7.78 21.16 0.20
C PRO A 252 7.12 22.54 0.35
N GLY A 253 5.87 22.53 0.82
CA GLY A 253 5.18 23.76 1.19
C GLY A 253 5.86 24.47 2.38
N PRO A 254 5.46 25.72 2.68
CA PRO A 254 6.11 26.53 3.72
C PRO A 254 5.96 25.97 5.14
N CYS A 255 4.92 25.18 5.42
CA CYS A 255 4.72 24.54 6.72
C CYS A 255 5.54 23.23 6.83
N THR A 256 6.75 23.33 7.36
CA THR A 256 7.73 22.24 7.48
C THR A 256 7.23 21.05 8.32
N TRP A 257 6.40 21.30 9.33
CA TRP A 257 5.93 20.28 10.27
C TRP A 257 4.87 19.34 9.67
N HIS A 258 3.89 19.86 8.92
CA HIS A 258 2.90 19.06 8.19
C HIS A 258 3.58 18.10 7.21
N VAL A 259 4.57 18.64 6.49
CA VAL A 259 5.39 17.89 5.54
C VAL A 259 6.17 16.78 6.25
N ALA A 260 6.68 17.01 7.45
CA ALA A 260 7.38 15.99 8.23
C ALA A 260 6.46 14.81 8.60
N ILE A 261 5.23 15.07 9.08
CA ILE A 261 4.25 14.02 9.39
C ILE A 261 3.99 13.14 8.16
N LEU A 262 3.77 13.76 6.99
CA LEU A 262 3.53 13.04 5.73
C LEU A 262 4.76 12.22 5.30
N ARG A 263 5.97 12.79 5.35
CA ARG A 263 7.22 12.10 5.00
C ARG A 263 7.48 10.89 5.87
N LEU A 264 7.38 11.04 7.20
CA LEU A 264 7.63 9.95 8.15
C LEU A 264 6.61 8.82 7.98
N SER A 265 5.34 9.17 7.74
CA SER A 265 4.29 8.19 7.46
C SER A 265 4.55 7.44 6.16
N LEU A 266 4.95 8.13 5.09
CA LEU A 266 5.30 7.50 3.81
C LEU A 266 6.57 6.65 3.91
N LEU A 267 7.56 7.04 4.71
CA LEU A 267 8.74 6.22 5.01
C LEU A 267 8.35 4.93 5.74
N GLY A 268 7.43 5.01 6.70
CA GLY A 268 6.83 3.83 7.34
C GLY A 268 6.19 2.90 6.31
N HIS A 269 5.27 3.44 5.49
CA HIS A 269 4.59 2.69 4.43
C HIS A 269 5.52 2.11 3.34
N ALA A 270 6.64 2.78 3.06
CA ALA A 270 7.63 2.30 2.11
C ALA A 270 8.25 0.96 2.55
N ALA A 271 8.28 0.64 3.85
CA ALA A 271 8.74 -0.67 4.31
C ALA A 271 7.90 -1.81 3.74
N ALA A 272 6.56 -1.67 3.68
CA ALA A 272 5.70 -2.67 3.05
C ALA A 272 6.00 -2.80 1.55
N VAL A 273 6.19 -1.68 0.85
CA VAL A 273 6.54 -1.66 -0.57
C VAL A 273 7.84 -2.43 -0.82
N LEU A 274 8.88 -2.14 -0.03
CA LEU A 274 10.19 -2.79 -0.15
C LEU A 274 10.11 -4.28 0.18
N LEU A 275 9.39 -4.67 1.23
CA LEU A 275 9.18 -6.08 1.58
C LEU A 275 8.49 -6.84 0.45
N ILE A 276 7.41 -6.27 -0.11
CA ILE A 276 6.69 -6.89 -1.22
C ILE A 276 7.54 -7.00 -2.49
N PHE A 277 8.36 -5.99 -2.79
CA PHE A 277 9.26 -6.03 -3.95
C PHE A 277 10.41 -7.03 -3.75
N ALA A 278 10.84 -7.26 -2.51
CA ALA A 278 11.89 -8.22 -2.16
C ALA A 278 11.36 -9.66 -2.01
N ALA A 279 10.05 -9.87 -2.01
CA ALA A 279 9.44 -11.17 -1.74
C ALA A 279 9.78 -12.22 -2.81
N ILE A 280 9.93 -13.47 -2.38
CA ILE A 280 10.17 -14.63 -3.24
C ILE A 280 9.00 -14.94 -4.20
N TRP A 281 7.80 -14.43 -3.91
CA TRP A 281 6.59 -14.62 -4.71
C TRP A 281 5.97 -13.26 -5.04
N LEU A 282 5.80 -12.98 -6.33
CA LEU A 282 5.06 -11.82 -6.82
C LEU A 282 3.60 -12.21 -7.05
N SER A 283 2.69 -11.56 -6.34
CA SER A 283 1.28 -11.95 -6.31
C SER A 283 0.36 -10.75 -6.40
N LEU A 284 -0.78 -10.93 -7.05
CA LEU A 284 -1.80 -9.90 -7.26
C LEU A 284 -2.28 -9.31 -5.93
N ARG A 285 -2.45 -10.18 -4.94
CA ARG A 285 -2.91 -9.83 -3.58
C ARG A 285 -1.96 -8.89 -2.84
N TYR A 286 -0.66 -8.90 -3.15
CA TYR A 286 0.29 -7.99 -2.49
C TYR A 286 0.15 -6.53 -2.94
N ARG A 287 -0.69 -6.27 -3.95
CA ARG A 287 -0.97 -4.90 -4.36
C ARG A 287 -1.77 -4.12 -3.32
N PHE A 288 -2.56 -4.80 -2.47
CA PHE A 288 -3.20 -4.15 -1.33
C PHE A 288 -2.20 -3.66 -0.29
N ASP A 289 -1.04 -4.30 -0.17
CA ASP A 289 0.01 -3.88 0.73
C ASP A 289 0.63 -2.54 0.31
N LEU A 290 0.56 -2.24 -0.99
CA LEU A 290 1.01 -0.98 -1.55
C LEU A 290 -0.06 0.13 -1.39
N ALA A 291 -1.32 -0.24 -1.12
CA ALA A 291 -2.42 0.71 -1.15
C ALA A 291 -2.29 1.82 -0.10
N PRO A 292 -1.93 1.57 1.18
CA PRO A 292 -1.73 2.65 2.13
C PRO A 292 -0.69 3.68 1.70
N PHE A 293 0.46 3.23 1.16
CA PHE A 293 1.48 4.10 0.58
C PHE A 293 0.92 4.93 -0.59
N MET A 294 0.31 4.25 -1.56
CA MET A 294 -0.17 4.86 -2.79
C MET A 294 -1.31 5.85 -2.54
N THR A 295 -2.25 5.51 -1.66
CA THR A 295 -3.36 6.40 -1.30
C THR A 295 -2.85 7.64 -0.59
N LEU A 296 -1.95 7.51 0.39
CA LEU A 296 -1.40 8.67 1.09
C LEU A 296 -0.64 9.59 0.12
N ALA A 297 0.23 9.03 -0.73
CA ALA A 297 0.95 9.80 -1.75
C ALA A 297 -0.02 10.48 -2.74
N ALA A 298 -1.06 9.77 -3.19
CA ALA A 298 -2.04 10.31 -4.13
C ALA A 298 -2.86 11.46 -3.53
N LEU A 299 -3.19 11.40 -2.23
CA LEU A 299 -3.87 12.48 -1.51
C LEU A 299 -3.02 13.75 -1.47
N ILE A 300 -1.71 13.62 -1.24
CA ILE A 300 -0.77 14.74 -1.30
C ILE A 300 -0.71 15.32 -2.72
N GLY A 301 -0.66 14.46 -3.74
CA GLY A 301 -0.70 14.86 -5.14
C GLY A 301 -1.98 15.60 -5.51
N TYR A 302 -3.12 15.10 -5.04
CA TYR A 302 -4.44 15.73 -5.22
C TYR A 302 -4.46 17.16 -4.65
N GLY A 303 -4.01 17.33 -3.39
CA GLY A 303 -3.91 18.65 -2.79
C GLY A 303 -2.97 19.57 -3.57
N SER A 304 -1.82 19.04 -4.00
CA SER A 304 -0.81 19.80 -4.77
C SER A 304 -1.32 20.27 -6.13
N ILE A 305 -2.00 19.41 -6.89
CA ILE A 305 -2.63 19.78 -8.16
C ILE A 305 -3.70 20.85 -7.92
N SER A 306 -4.56 20.64 -6.91
CA SER A 306 -5.68 21.54 -6.65
C SER A 306 -5.20 22.98 -6.34
N ILE A 307 -4.09 23.11 -5.61
CA ILE A 307 -3.43 24.41 -5.39
C ILE A 307 -2.80 24.95 -6.66
N THR A 308 -2.06 24.14 -7.42
CA THR A 308 -1.35 24.62 -8.62
C THR A 308 -2.32 25.07 -9.73
N VAL A 309 -3.48 24.42 -9.81
CA VAL A 309 -4.49 24.70 -10.83
C VAL A 309 -5.14 26.08 -10.65
N THR A 310 -5.15 26.68 -9.45
CA THR A 310 -5.74 28.01 -9.27
C THR A 310 -5.03 29.10 -10.05
N GLU A 311 -3.76 28.88 -10.37
CA GLU A 311 -2.93 29.81 -11.13
C GLU A 311 -3.04 29.57 -12.65
N LEU A 312 -3.71 28.49 -13.08
CA LEU A 312 -3.83 28.14 -14.48
C LEU A 312 -4.99 28.89 -15.17
N PRO A 313 -4.83 29.26 -16.45
CA PRO A 313 -5.95 29.68 -17.28
C PRO A 313 -7.04 28.60 -17.34
N GLU A 314 -8.30 29.01 -17.45
CA GLU A 314 -9.46 28.11 -17.45
C GLU A 314 -9.37 27.03 -18.55
N SER A 315 -8.80 27.35 -19.71
CA SER A 315 -8.57 26.40 -20.80
C SER A 315 -7.63 25.25 -20.40
N ARG A 316 -6.54 25.54 -19.69
CA ARG A 316 -5.61 24.51 -19.18
C ARG A 316 -6.23 23.68 -18.08
N TRP A 317 -7.05 24.30 -17.21
CA TRP A 317 -7.81 23.55 -16.22
C TRP A 317 -8.75 22.53 -16.87
N LYS A 318 -9.52 22.95 -17.87
CA LYS A 318 -10.41 22.05 -18.63
C LYS A 318 -9.64 20.87 -19.23
N GLN A 319 -8.44 21.10 -19.75
CA GLN A 319 -7.57 20.02 -20.25
C GLN A 319 -7.16 19.04 -19.13
N VAL A 320 -6.74 19.53 -17.96
CA VAL A 320 -6.39 18.69 -16.81
C VAL A 320 -7.59 17.87 -16.34
N LEU A 321 -8.78 18.47 -16.31
CA LEU A 321 -10.01 17.78 -15.93
C LEU A 321 -10.37 16.68 -16.95
N ILE A 322 -10.35 16.99 -18.25
CA ILE A 322 -10.60 16.02 -19.33
C ILE A 322 -9.60 14.86 -19.26
N ALA A 323 -8.32 15.15 -19.08
CA ALA A 323 -7.29 14.11 -18.90
C ALA A 323 -7.59 13.25 -17.67
N SER A 324 -7.97 13.86 -16.55
CA SER A 324 -8.31 13.14 -15.32
C SER A 324 -9.53 12.24 -15.49
N ILE A 325 -10.56 12.70 -16.22
CA ILE A 325 -11.73 11.90 -16.59
C ILE A 325 -11.31 10.72 -17.47
N GLY A 326 -10.48 10.97 -18.50
CA GLY A 326 -9.96 9.92 -19.38
C GLY A 326 -9.19 8.84 -18.61
N LEU A 327 -8.31 9.24 -17.68
CA LEU A 327 -7.58 8.32 -16.81
C LEU A 327 -8.52 7.56 -15.86
N CYS A 328 -9.53 8.24 -15.31
CA CYS A 328 -10.55 7.59 -14.49
C CYS A 328 -11.30 6.50 -15.27
N CYS A 329 -11.80 6.81 -16.46
CA CYS A 329 -12.48 5.86 -17.33
C CYS A 329 -11.56 4.68 -17.70
N LEU A 330 -10.29 4.95 -18.07
CA LEU A 330 -9.30 3.91 -18.34
C LEU A 330 -9.09 2.98 -17.14
N GLY A 331 -8.97 3.56 -15.94
CA GLY A 331 -8.83 2.81 -14.69
C GLY A 331 -10.01 1.89 -14.40
N ILE A 332 -11.23 2.42 -14.55
CA ILE A 332 -12.48 1.67 -14.36
C ILE A 332 -12.54 0.51 -15.34
N LEU A 333 -12.42 0.77 -16.64
CA LEU A 333 -12.50 -0.24 -17.69
C LEU A 333 -11.44 -1.33 -17.49
N SER A 334 -10.19 -0.95 -17.24
CA SER A 334 -9.10 -1.90 -17.04
C SER A 334 -9.28 -2.73 -15.77
N SER A 335 -9.81 -2.15 -14.69
CA SER A 335 -10.06 -2.87 -13.43
C SER A 335 -11.18 -3.90 -13.57
N HIS A 336 -12.24 -3.55 -14.29
CA HIS A 336 -13.33 -4.48 -14.58
C HIS A 336 -12.90 -5.58 -15.56
N TYR A 337 -12.06 -5.24 -16.54
CA TYR A 337 -11.43 -6.21 -17.42
C TYR A 337 -10.58 -7.22 -16.63
N MET A 338 -9.75 -6.74 -15.70
CA MET A 338 -8.97 -7.61 -14.81
C MET A 338 -9.85 -8.47 -13.91
N LEU A 339 -10.99 -7.95 -13.45
CA LEU A 339 -11.98 -8.74 -12.70
C LEU A 339 -12.53 -9.89 -13.56
N LEU A 340 -12.87 -9.63 -14.83
CA LEU A 340 -13.35 -10.66 -15.76
C LEU A 340 -12.30 -11.76 -15.96
N ILE A 341 -11.05 -11.38 -16.25
CA ILE A 341 -9.93 -12.31 -16.37
C ILE A 341 -9.80 -13.18 -15.11
N THR A 342 -9.85 -12.53 -13.95
CA THR A 342 -9.69 -13.23 -12.67
C THR A 342 -10.85 -14.20 -12.41
N LYS A 343 -12.08 -13.86 -12.83
CA LYS A 343 -13.22 -14.78 -12.76
C LYS A 343 -13.06 -15.98 -13.70
N VAL A 344 -12.61 -15.79 -14.94
CA VAL A 344 -12.36 -16.89 -15.89
C VAL A 344 -11.39 -17.93 -15.31
N GLN A 345 -10.45 -17.48 -14.46
CA GLN A 345 -9.45 -18.34 -13.83
C GLN A 345 -9.85 -18.94 -12.50
N ASN A 346 -10.95 -18.48 -11.91
CA ASN A 346 -11.36 -18.95 -10.62
C ASN A 346 -11.97 -20.35 -10.75
N PHE A 347 -11.19 -21.38 -10.40
CA PHE A 347 -11.62 -22.78 -10.42
C PHE A 347 -12.82 -23.09 -9.51
N SER A 348 -13.16 -22.18 -8.60
CA SER A 348 -14.35 -22.32 -7.75
C SER A 348 -15.64 -21.95 -8.49
N LEU A 349 -15.55 -21.31 -9.66
CA LEU A 349 -16.72 -21.02 -10.49
C LEU A 349 -17.06 -22.23 -11.38
N PRO A 350 -18.35 -22.48 -11.63
CA PRO A 350 -18.80 -23.50 -12.58
C PRO A 350 -18.15 -23.36 -13.96
N MET A 351 -17.83 -24.48 -14.61
CA MET A 351 -17.11 -24.50 -15.88
C MET A 351 -17.86 -23.76 -17.01
N ASP A 352 -19.18 -23.89 -17.06
CA ASP A 352 -20.08 -23.19 -17.99
C ASP A 352 -19.99 -21.66 -17.84
N VAL A 353 -19.91 -21.16 -16.60
CA VAL A 353 -19.70 -19.72 -16.34
C VAL A 353 -18.33 -19.28 -16.86
N ARG A 354 -17.28 -20.07 -16.62
CA ARG A 354 -15.92 -19.77 -17.08
C ARG A 354 -15.81 -19.77 -18.61
N LEU A 355 -16.43 -20.74 -19.28
CA LEU A 355 -16.48 -20.84 -20.74
C LEU A 355 -17.27 -19.68 -21.36
N THR A 356 -18.36 -19.25 -20.73
CA THR A 356 -19.16 -18.11 -21.20
C THR A 356 -18.36 -16.79 -21.14
N LEU A 357 -17.43 -16.67 -20.18
CA LEU A 357 -16.56 -15.50 -20.03
C LEU A 357 -15.27 -15.58 -20.88
N LEU A 358 -14.94 -16.74 -21.44
CA LEU A 358 -13.72 -16.99 -22.20
C LEU A 358 -13.50 -16.07 -23.42
N PRO A 359 -14.55 -15.68 -24.19
CA PRO A 359 -14.38 -14.73 -25.31
C PRO A 359 -13.78 -13.38 -24.90
N PHE A 360 -13.92 -12.99 -23.62
CA PHE A 360 -13.35 -11.76 -23.08
C PHE A 360 -11.89 -11.92 -22.61
N ALA A 361 -11.37 -13.15 -22.54
CA ALA A 361 -10.00 -13.45 -22.16
C ALA A 361 -9.40 -14.52 -23.10
N PRO A 362 -9.30 -14.25 -24.41
CA PRO A 362 -8.96 -15.26 -25.42
C PRO A 362 -7.57 -15.88 -25.22
N PHE A 363 -6.64 -15.16 -24.56
CA PHE A 363 -5.32 -15.68 -24.22
C PHE A 363 -5.33 -16.75 -23.12
N LEU A 364 -6.47 -17.00 -22.47
CA LEU A 364 -6.62 -18.06 -21.47
C LEU A 364 -7.05 -19.40 -22.06
N HIS A 365 -7.27 -19.52 -23.37
CA HIS A 365 -7.65 -20.78 -24.01
C HIS A 365 -6.71 -21.93 -23.65
N SER A 366 -5.39 -21.66 -23.62
CA SER A 366 -4.37 -22.65 -23.27
C SER A 366 -4.46 -23.19 -21.84
N LEU A 367 -5.22 -22.55 -20.95
CA LEU A 367 -5.48 -23.06 -19.59
C LEU A 367 -6.66 -24.04 -19.52
N PHE A 368 -7.48 -24.14 -20.56
CA PHE A 368 -8.60 -25.09 -20.63
C PHE A 368 -8.25 -26.35 -21.43
N ASP A 369 -7.15 -26.32 -22.18
CA ASP A 369 -6.63 -27.46 -22.95
C ASP A 369 -5.72 -28.39 -22.10
N GLN A 370 -5.49 -28.06 -20.82
CA GLN A 370 -4.71 -28.82 -19.83
C GLN A 370 -5.61 -29.29 -18.71
#